data_AF-A0A1H1CWM0-F1
#
_entry.id   AF-A0A1H1CWM0-F1
#
_cell.length_a   1.000
_cell.length_b   1.000
_cell.length_c   1.000
_cell.angle_alpha   90.00
_cell.angle_beta   90.00
_cell.angle_gamma   90.00
#
_symmetry.space_group_name_H-M   'P 1'
#
loop_
_entity.id
_entity.type
_entity.pdbx_description
1 polymer ?
#
loop_
_entity_poly.entity_id
_entity_poly.type
_entity_poly.pdbx_seq_one_letter_code
_entity_poly.pdbx_strand_id
1 'polypeptide(L)' 'MGTPAIPHELLVYRDEDWLPKVQPSAMFPQLRARELQRQAQDAWGSQHRIWRAEFEQLQREQRAEHDSKPCPICG' A
#
# COMPACT_ATOMS: atom_id res chain seq x y z
N MET A 1 0.32 -23.06 -3.67
CA MET A 1 0.99 -21.80 -3.28
C MET A 1 -0.11 -20.90 -2.75
N GLY A 2 0.01 -20.38 -1.53
CA GLY A 2 -1.02 -19.53 -0.94
C GLY A 2 -1.08 -18.15 -1.60
N THR A 3 -2.22 -17.48 -1.51
CA THR A 3 -2.37 -16.08 -1.93
C THR A 3 -1.43 -15.20 -1.10
N PRO A 4 -0.59 -14.35 -1.71
CA PRO A 4 0.35 -13.52 -0.97
C PRO A 4 -0.38 -12.46 -0.14
N ALA A 5 0.16 -12.16 1.05
CA ALA A 5 -0.34 -11.08 1.90
C ALA A 5 0.28 -9.75 1.46
N ILE A 6 -0.55 -8.74 1.20
CA ILE A 6 -0.08 -7.39 0.88
C ILE A 6 0.48 -6.77 2.18
N PRO A 7 1.73 -6.23 2.16
CA PRO A 7 2.30 -5.50 3.28
C PRO A 7 1.41 -4.35 3.74
N HIS A 8 1.39 -4.07 5.05
CA HIS A 8 0.46 -3.10 5.65
C HIS A 8 0.56 -1.72 5.00
N GLU A 9 1.78 -1.22 4.81
CA GLU A 9 2.10 0.08 4.22
C GLU A 9 1.66 0.20 2.74
N LEU A 10 1.47 -0.93 2.05
CA LEU A 10 0.92 -1.02 0.70
C LEU A 10 -0.60 -1.21 0.70
N LEU A 11 -1.14 -1.83 1.75
CA LEU A 11 -2.56 -2.09 1.95
C LEU A 11 -3.32 -0.82 2.35
N VAL A 12 -2.79 -0.08 3.33
CA VAL A 12 -3.37 1.13 3.92
C VAL A 12 -2.37 2.26 3.77
N TYR A 13 -2.84 3.42 3.32
CA TYR A 13 -1.99 4.61 3.29
C TYR A 13 -1.93 5.26 4.65
N ARG A 14 -0.69 5.51 5.11
CA ARG A 14 -0.39 6.33 6.29
C ARG A 14 0.68 7.34 5.94
N ASP A 15 0.47 8.58 6.37
CA ASP A 15 1.43 9.66 6.12
C ASP A 15 2.79 9.37 6.77
N GLU A 16 2.81 8.72 7.94
CA GLU A 16 4.03 8.36 8.67
C GLU A 16 4.96 7.43 7.87
N ASP A 17 4.39 6.57 7.02
CA ASP A 17 5.15 5.59 6.23
C ASP A 17 5.68 6.17 4.92
N TRP A 18 5.05 7.22 4.39
CA TRP A 18 5.27 7.69 3.02
C TRP A 18 5.79 9.12 2.92
N LEU A 19 5.36 10.04 3.79
CA LEU A 19 5.87 11.43 3.78
C LEU A 19 7.38 11.52 4.01
N PRO A 20 8.01 10.75 4.94
CA PRO A 20 9.46 10.83 5.13
C PRO A 20 10.28 10.39 3.90
N LYS A 21 9.67 9.67 2.95
CA LYS A 21 10.31 9.20 1.70
C LYS A 21 10.22 10.24 0.58
N VAL A 22 9.43 11.30 0.76
CA VAL A 22 9.25 12.35 -0.25
C VAL A 22 10.44 13.31 -0.23
N GLN A 23 10.90 13.69 -1.41
CA GLN A 23 11.93 14.72 -1.55
C GLN A 23 11.50 16.04 -0.89
N PRO A 24 12.36 16.71 -0.10
CA PRO A 24 11.99 17.95 0.61
C PRO A 24 11.53 19.09 -0.31
N SER A 25 11.95 19.08 -1.58
CA SER A 25 11.60 20.08 -2.59
C SER A 25 10.26 19.82 -3.30
N ALA A 26 9.52 18.78 -2.92
CA ALA A 26 8.25 18.46 -3.56
C ALA A 26 7.22 19.58 -3.32
N MET A 27 6.70 20.17 -4.40
CA MET A 27 5.65 21.19 -4.33
C MET A 27 4.36 20.68 -3.69
N PHE A 28 4.06 19.38 -3.86
CA PHE A 28 2.91 18.71 -3.27
C PHE A 28 3.32 17.39 -2.60
N PRO A 29 3.82 17.45 -1.35
CA PRO A 29 4.39 16.28 -0.70
C PRO A 29 3.40 15.12 -0.53
N GLN A 30 2.15 15.41 -0.22
CA GLN A 30 1.10 14.40 -0.05
C GLN A 30 0.79 13.65 -1.35
N LEU A 31 0.67 14.36 -2.47
CA LEU A 31 0.46 13.73 -3.78
C LEU A 31 1.67 12.88 -4.17
N ARG A 32 2.88 13.36 -3.86
CA ARG A 32 4.10 12.60 -4.12
C ARG A 32 4.19 11.34 -3.26
N ALA A 33 3.80 11.41 -1.99
CA ALA A 33 3.73 10.24 -1.10
C ALA A 33 2.73 9.19 -1.63
N ARG A 34 1.56 9.62 -2.11
CA ARG A 34 0.57 8.73 -2.75
C ARG A 34 1.12 8.07 -4.01
N GLU A 35 1.84 8.82 -4.83
CA GLU A 35 2.49 8.29 -6.02
C GLU A 35 3.56 7.25 -5.66
N LEU A 36 4.39 7.52 -4.66
CA LEU A 36 5.41 6.58 -4.16
C LEU A 36 4.76 5.29 -3.65
N GLN A 37 3.65 5.38 -2.92
CA GLN A 37 2.91 4.19 -2.51
C GLN A 37 2.42 3.39 -3.72
N ARG A 38 1.83 4.05 -4.72
CA ARG A 38 1.36 3.37 -5.95
C ARG A 38 2.51 2.66 -6.66
N GLN A 39 3.65 3.32 -6.83
CA GLN A 39 4.83 2.72 -7.44
C GLN A 39 5.32 1.49 -6.66
N ALA A 40 5.27 1.55 -5.34
CA ALA A 40 5.63 0.41 -4.49
C ALA A 40 4.62 -0.76 -4.59
N GLN A 41 3.32 -0.47 -4.71
CA GLN A 41 2.30 -1.51 -5.00
C GLN A 41 2.57 -2.19 -6.35
N ASP A 42 2.86 -1.40 -7.37
CA ASP A 42 3.14 -1.93 -8.72
C ASP A 42 4.42 -2.77 -8.72
N ALA A 43 5.47 -2.34 -8.00
CA ALA A 43 6.71 -3.10 -7.82
C ALA A 43 6.48 -4.41 -7.06
N TRP A 44 5.72 -4.38 -5.96
CA TRP A 44 5.36 -5.56 -5.20
C TRP A 44 4.53 -6.54 -6.04
N GLY A 45 3.54 -6.04 -6.78
CA GLY A 45 2.72 -6.85 -7.68
C GLY A 45 3.57 -7.55 -8.73
N SER A 46 4.52 -6.84 -9.34
CA SER A 46 5.48 -7.43 -10.30
C SER A 46 6.30 -8.57 -9.68
N GLN A 47 6.82 -8.41 -8.46
CA GLN A 47 7.57 -9.45 -7.74
C GLN A 47 6.73 -10.71 -7.47
N HIS A 48 5.43 -10.55 -7.25
CA HIS A 48 4.49 -11.63 -6.97
C HIS A 48 3.74 -12.12 -8.21
N ARG A 49 4.05 -11.60 -9.40
CA ARG A 49 3.34 -11.87 -10.66
C ARG A 49 1.84 -11.58 -10.59
N ILE A 50 1.48 -10.52 -9.86
CA ILE A 50 0.11 -10.02 -9.68
C ILE A 50 -0.07 -8.76 -10.52
N TRP A 51 -1.06 -8.75 -11.41
CA TRP A 51 -1.40 -7.59 -12.21
C TRP A 51 -2.29 -6.62 -11.45
N ARG A 52 -2.44 -5.38 -11.95
CA ARG A 52 -3.12 -4.30 -11.23
C ARG A 52 -4.55 -4.67 -10.78
N ALA A 53 -5.34 -5.29 -11.65
CA ALA A 53 -6.70 -5.69 -11.33
C ALA A 53 -6.75 -6.76 -10.22
N GLU A 54 -5.81 -7.71 -10.23
CA GLU A 54 -5.70 -8.74 -9.20
C GLU A 54 -5.21 -8.14 -7.87
N PHE A 55 -4.25 -7.21 -7.92
CA PHE A 55 -3.81 -6.47 -6.74
C PHE A 55 -4.97 -5.72 -6.09
N GLU A 56 -5.79 -5.03 -6.87
CA GLU A 56 -6.95 -4.27 -6.37
C GLU A 56 -8.05 -5.17 -5.81
N GLN A 57 -8.24 -6.37 -6.37
CA GLN A 57 -9.13 -7.37 -5.80
C GLN A 57 -8.60 -7.86 -4.45
N LEU A 58 -7.33 -8.26 -4.41
CA LEU A 58 -6.65 -8.75 -3.21
C LEU A 58 -6.60 -7.70 -2.11
N GLN A 59 -6.33 -6.44 -2.48
CA GLN A 59 -6.35 -5.30 -1.57
C GLN A 59 -7.73 -5.11 -0.96
N ARG A 60 -8.81 -5.20 -1.75
CA ARG A 60 -10.18 -5.07 -1.21
C ARG A 60 -10.51 -6.17 -0.21
N GLU A 61 -10.17 -7.41 -0.52
CA GLU A 61 -10.39 -8.56 0.37
C GLU A 61 -9.61 -8.40 1.68
N GLN A 62 -8.30 -8.17 1.59
CA GLN A 62 -7.44 -8.04 2.77
C GLN A 62 -7.74 -6.76 3.58
N ARG A 63 -8.16 -5.67 2.92
CA ARG A 63 -8.61 -4.44 3.59
C ARG A 63 -9.91 -4.68 4.36
N ALA A 64 -10.87 -5.40 3.80
CA ALA A 64 -12.11 -5.73 4.50
C ALA A 64 -11.84 -6.61 5.74
N GLU A 65 -10.93 -7.59 5.64
CA GLU A 65 -10.49 -8.39 6.78
C GLU A 65 -9.73 -7.58 7.82
N HIS A 66 -8.93 -6.62 7.37
CA HIS A 66 -8.19 -5.70 8.21
C HIS A 66 -9.12 -4.75 8.98
N ASP A 67 -10.12 -4.17 8.32
CA ASP A 67 -11.04 -3.21 8.94
C ASP A 67 -12.03 -3.88 9.91
N SER A 68 -12.24 -5.19 9.77
CA SER A 68 -13.10 -5.98 10.68
C SER A 68 -12.38 -6.50 11.92
N LYS A 69 -11.05 -6.34 12.01
CA LYS A 69 -10.23 -6.81 13.14
C LYS A 69 -9.45 -5.65 13.76
N PRO A 70 -9.17 -5.68 15.07
CA PRO A 70 -8.28 -4.69 15.68
C PRO A 70 -6.88 -4.82 15.04
N CYS A 71 -6.43 -3.76 14.37
CA CYS A 71 -5.11 -3.71 13.75
C CYS A 71 -4.12 -3.00 14.70
N PRO A 72 -3.07 -3.68 15.19
CA PRO A 72 -2.10 -3.08 16.12
C PRO A 72 -1.25 -1.97 15.49
N ILE A 73 -1.24 -1.89 14.16
CA ILE A 73 -0.53 -0.87 13.40
C ILE A 73 -1.40 0.39 13.22
N CYS A 74 -2.71 0.25 13.27
CA CYS A 74 -3.68 1.26 12.81
C CYS A 74 -4.35 2.03 13.93
N GLY A 75 -4.37 1.45 15.15
CA GLY A 75 -5.01 2.03 16.33
C GLY A 75 -6.51 1.89 16.31
#